data_AF-A0A0A2XZJ1-F1
#
_entry.id   AF-A0A0A2XZJ1-F1
#
_cell.length_a   1.000
_cell.length_b   1.000
_cell.length_c   1.000
_cell.angle_alpha   90.00
_cell.angle_beta   90.00
_cell.angle_gamma   90.00
#
_symmetry.space_group_name_H-M   'P 1'
#
loop_
_entity.id
_entity.type
_entity.pdbx_description
1 polymer ?
#
loop_
_entity_poly.entity_id
_entity_poly.type
_entity_poly.pdbx_seq_one_letter_code
_entity_poly.pdbx_strand_id
1 'polypeptide(L)'
;MKIKHRIYFVGATLPEMLIVLMISMLIVSILVSLLMMVYQYRQQQQQQLQLQNQVHKALQLMSKDLRRAGYHAAKWENNLALFQIEGKSIQLNQEKSGYFQCVMFFYDLNMDGCIGSQRRNQACIENERNSSSRLDEELFGYRYGNNNIEMLFMDKNSFVEQCRADECRRHLNNPNCTAKRWYKLLPESYVVETLKFNWLAEKKGIQITLKVYLNEQKQIAYQATALVPLLNEVQNAALP
;
A
#
# COMPACT_ATOMS: atom_id res chain seq x y z
N MET A 1 -35.52 -77.16 21.98
CA MET A 1 -34.40 -76.30 22.45
C MET A 1 -34.89 -74.86 22.53
N LYS A 2 -35.28 -74.37 23.71
CA LYS A 2 -35.76 -72.99 23.93
C LYS A 2 -34.73 -72.26 24.79
N ILE A 3 -33.96 -71.37 24.20
CA ILE A 3 -33.01 -70.51 24.91
C ILE A 3 -33.83 -69.40 25.58
N LYS A 4 -33.90 -69.42 26.92
CA LYS A 4 -34.55 -68.39 27.73
C LYS A 4 -33.55 -67.25 27.92
N HIS A 5 -33.69 -66.14 27.20
CA HIS A 5 -32.94 -64.92 27.51
C HIS A 5 -33.51 -64.32 28.79
N ARG A 6 -32.75 -64.42 29.89
CA ARG A 6 -32.97 -63.63 31.11
C ARG A 6 -32.50 -62.20 30.82
N ILE A 7 -33.44 -61.30 30.61
CA ILE A 7 -33.18 -59.86 30.59
C ILE A 7 -33.13 -59.42 32.05
N TYR A 8 -31.94 -59.16 32.57
CA TYR A 8 -31.76 -58.52 33.86
C TYR A 8 -31.89 -57.00 33.64
N PHE A 9 -32.96 -56.39 34.15
CA PHE A 9 -33.00 -54.94 34.32
C PHE A 9 -32.16 -54.58 35.54
N VAL A 10 -30.89 -54.28 35.33
CA VAL A 10 -30.01 -53.70 36.36
C VAL A 10 -30.39 -52.23 36.47
N GLY A 11 -31.06 -51.85 37.56
CA GLY A 11 -31.32 -50.45 37.87
C GLY A 11 -30.02 -49.74 38.23
N ALA A 12 -29.77 -48.56 37.67
CA ALA A 12 -28.62 -47.75 38.04
C ALA A 12 -28.78 -47.27 39.50
N THR A 13 -27.73 -47.42 40.30
CA THR A 13 -27.76 -46.95 41.69
C THR A 13 -27.50 -45.44 41.74
N LEU A 14 -28.06 -44.76 42.76
CA LEU A 14 -27.86 -43.31 42.95
C LEU A 14 -26.36 -42.91 42.98
N PRO A 15 -25.45 -43.66 43.63
CA PRO A 15 -24.02 -43.34 43.61
C PRO A 15 -23.38 -43.48 42.22
N GLU A 16 -23.76 -44.48 41.42
CA GLU A 16 -23.27 -44.62 40.03
C GLU A 16 -23.68 -43.42 39.18
N MET A 17 -24.93 -42.96 39.30
CA MET A 17 -25.39 -41.77 38.56
C MET A 17 -24.64 -40.50 38.98
N LEU A 18 -24.34 -40.33 40.28
CA LEU A 18 -23.55 -39.21 40.78
C LEU A 18 -22.11 -39.24 40.24
N ILE A 19 -21.48 -40.41 40.21
CA ILE A 19 -20.12 -40.57 39.67
C ILE A 19 -20.10 -40.25 38.17
N VAL A 20 -21.06 -40.77 37.41
CA VAL A 20 -21.19 -40.48 35.97
C VAL A 20 -21.41 -38.98 35.73
N LEU A 21 -22.23 -38.31 36.54
CA LEU A 21 -22.45 -36.87 36.45
C LEU A 21 -21.18 -36.07 36.75
N MET A 22 -20.44 -36.41 37.80
CA MET A 22 -19.17 -35.74 38.12
C MET A 22 -18.15 -35.89 36.99
N ILE A 23 -17.99 -37.11 36.46
CA ILE A 23 -17.09 -37.39 35.34
C ILE A 23 -17.55 -36.61 34.10
N SER A 24 -18.85 -36.58 33.81
CA SER A 24 -19.41 -35.85 32.67
C SER A 24 -19.17 -34.34 32.79
N MET A 25 -19.39 -33.75 33.97
CA MET A 25 -19.10 -32.33 34.21
C MET A 25 -17.62 -32.02 34.05
N LEU A 26 -16.73 -32.90 34.53
CA LEU A 26 -15.29 -32.73 34.39
C LEU A 26 -14.85 -32.79 32.91
N ILE A 27 -15.39 -33.74 32.14
CA ILE A 27 -15.12 -33.84 30.70
C ILE A 27 -15.62 -32.59 29.97
N VAL A 28 -16.85 -32.14 30.25
CA VAL A 28 -17.42 -30.94 29.61
C VAL A 28 -16.57 -29.70 29.94
N SER A 29 -16.12 -29.54 31.19
CA SER A 29 -15.25 -28.43 31.61
C SER A 29 -13.92 -28.41 30.84
N ILE A 30 -13.29 -29.58 30.67
CA ILE A 30 -12.05 -29.72 29.89
C ILE A 30 -12.31 -29.34 28.42
N LEU A 31 -13.41 -29.84 27.83
CA LEU A 31 -13.76 -29.55 26.44
C LEU A 31 -14.04 -28.07 26.20
N VAL A 32 -14.77 -27.41 27.10
CA VAL A 32 -15.05 -25.96 26.99
C VAL A 32 -13.75 -25.16 27.08
N SER A 33 -12.86 -25.52 28.01
CA SER A 33 -11.55 -24.87 28.15
C SER A 33 -10.71 -25.02 26.88
N LEU A 34 -10.69 -26.22 26.28
CA LEU A 34 -9.99 -26.49 25.03
C LEU A 34 -10.56 -25.66 23.87
N LEU A 35 -11.89 -25.59 23.75
CA LEU A 35 -12.55 -24.81 22.69
C LEU A 35 -12.25 -23.32 22.81
N MET A 36 -12.25 -22.77 24.03
CA MET A 36 -11.89 -21.37 24.27
C MET A 36 -10.44 -21.08 23.87
N MET A 37 -9.51 -21.97 24.20
CA MET A 37 -8.11 -21.85 23.77
C MET A 37 -7.97 -21.87 22.24
N VAL A 38 -8.64 -22.82 21.57
CA VAL A 38 -8.64 -22.91 20.10
C VAL A 38 -9.25 -21.67 19.47
N TYR A 39 -10.33 -21.13 20.05
CA TYR A 39 -10.97 -19.91 19.55
C TYR A 39 -10.04 -18.70 19.64
N GLN A 40 -9.40 -18.47 20.78
CA GLN A 40 -8.43 -17.38 20.96
C GLN A 40 -7.26 -17.49 19.98
N TYR A 41 -6.71 -18.69 19.81
CA TYR A 41 -5.64 -18.94 18.86
C TYR A 41 -6.07 -18.63 17.42
N ARG A 42 -7.26 -19.09 17.01
CA ARG A 42 -7.81 -18.79 15.67
C ARG A 42 -8.01 -17.30 15.44
N GLN A 43 -8.50 -16.57 16.44
CA GLN A 43 -8.70 -15.11 16.34
C GLN A 43 -7.38 -14.38 16.10
N GLN A 44 -6.32 -14.72 16.86
CA GLN A 44 -5.00 -14.13 16.66
C GLN A 44 -4.42 -14.44 15.27
N GLN A 45 -4.54 -15.69 14.81
CA GLN A 45 -4.10 -16.08 13.48
C GLN A 45 -4.86 -15.31 12.39
N GLN A 46 -6.18 -15.19 12.51
CA GLN A 46 -7.00 -14.43 11.58
C GLN A 46 -6.60 -12.95 11.52
N GLN A 47 -6.33 -12.32 12.66
CA GLN A 47 -5.83 -10.94 12.73
C GLN A 47 -4.48 -10.79 12.03
N GLN A 48 -3.58 -11.75 12.21
CA GLN A 48 -2.27 -11.75 11.54
C GLN A 48 -2.42 -11.89 10.01
N LEU A 49 -3.27 -12.80 9.54
CA LEU A 49 -3.60 -12.96 8.12
C LEU A 49 -4.23 -11.70 7.52
N GLN A 50 -5.13 -11.05 8.25
CA GLN A 50 -5.74 -9.77 7.82
C GLN A 50 -4.67 -8.68 7.68
N LEU A 51 -3.78 -8.54 8.67
CA LEU A 51 -2.67 -7.60 8.62
C LEU A 51 -1.75 -7.85 7.42
N GLN A 52 -1.36 -9.11 7.18
CA GLN A 52 -0.57 -9.51 6.01
C GLN A 52 -1.26 -9.10 4.70
N ASN A 53 -2.57 -9.35 4.58
CA ASN A 53 -3.35 -8.98 3.41
C ASN A 53 -3.38 -7.45 3.21
N GLN A 54 -3.54 -6.65 4.27
CA GLN A 54 -3.51 -5.19 4.15
C GLN A 54 -2.15 -4.68 3.70
N VAL A 55 -1.06 -5.20 4.26
CA VAL A 55 0.31 -4.84 3.87
C VAL A 55 0.57 -5.20 2.41
N HIS A 56 0.17 -6.39 1.96
CA HIS A 56 0.35 -6.79 0.57
C HIS A 56 -0.52 -5.98 -0.40
N LYS A 57 -1.77 -5.67 -0.05
CA LYS A 57 -2.63 -4.77 -0.86
C LYS A 57 -2.01 -3.38 -1.02
N ALA A 58 -1.50 -2.80 0.07
CA ALA A 58 -0.84 -1.51 0.03
C ALA A 58 0.43 -1.55 -0.84
N LEU A 59 1.28 -2.57 -0.68
CA LEU A 59 2.47 -2.76 -1.52
C LEU A 59 2.11 -2.97 -2.99
N GLN A 60 1.08 -3.77 -3.30
CA GLN A 60 0.62 -4.01 -4.67
C GLN A 60 0.09 -2.74 -5.32
N LEU A 61 -0.67 -1.93 -4.58
CA LEU A 61 -1.17 -0.64 -5.06
C LEU A 61 -0.01 0.30 -5.37
N MET A 62 0.89 0.54 -4.40
CA MET A 62 2.08 1.38 -4.62
C MET A 62 2.92 0.86 -5.80
N SER A 63 3.16 -0.44 -5.87
CA SER A 63 3.95 -1.05 -6.95
C SER A 63 3.29 -0.95 -8.32
N LYS A 64 1.96 -0.99 -8.39
CA LYS A 64 1.20 -0.79 -9.62
C LYS A 64 1.34 0.65 -10.11
N ASP A 65 1.20 1.63 -9.22
CA ASP A 65 1.25 3.03 -9.60
C ASP A 65 2.68 3.46 -9.95
N LEU A 66 3.67 3.03 -9.16
CA LEU A 66 5.08 3.32 -9.42
C LEU A 66 5.59 2.69 -10.73
N ARG A 67 5.06 1.53 -11.15
CA ARG A 67 5.38 0.96 -12.47
C ARG A 67 4.93 1.85 -13.63
N ARG A 68 3.93 2.71 -13.42
CA ARG A 68 3.41 3.63 -14.44
C ARG A 68 4.20 4.93 -14.50
N ALA A 69 5.04 5.23 -13.51
CA ALA A 69 5.87 6.43 -13.51
C ALA A 69 6.60 6.59 -14.85
N GLY A 70 6.49 7.78 -15.43
CA GLY A 70 7.08 8.12 -16.73
C GLY A 70 6.30 7.68 -17.96
N TYR A 71 5.22 6.91 -17.82
CA TYR A 71 4.37 6.57 -18.96
C TYR A 71 3.72 7.83 -19.55
N HIS A 72 3.77 7.94 -20.87
CA HIS A 72 3.02 8.91 -21.64
C HIS A 72 2.61 8.33 -22.99
N ALA A 73 1.45 8.73 -23.52
CA ALA A 73 1.07 8.32 -24.86
C ALA A 73 2.03 8.96 -25.89
N ALA A 74 2.28 8.23 -26.98
CA ALA A 74 3.18 8.69 -28.03
C ALA A 74 2.57 9.93 -28.72
N LYS A 75 3.29 11.05 -28.65
CA LYS A 75 2.90 12.34 -29.25
C LYS A 75 4.15 13.11 -29.64
N TRP A 76 4.12 13.70 -30.83
CA TRP A 76 5.24 14.45 -31.39
C TRP A 76 5.62 15.66 -30.51
N GLU A 77 4.63 16.40 -30.03
CA GLU A 77 4.79 17.53 -29.11
C GLU A 77 4.24 17.17 -27.72
N ASN A 78 5.06 16.53 -26.89
CA ASN A 78 4.77 16.29 -25.47
C ASN A 78 5.56 17.26 -24.57
N ASN A 79 5.16 17.35 -23.31
CA ASN A 79 5.75 18.23 -22.29
C ASN A 79 6.60 17.48 -21.24
N LEU A 80 6.91 16.20 -21.45
CA LEU A 80 7.55 15.34 -20.44
C LEU A 80 8.87 15.92 -19.91
N ALA A 81 9.70 16.47 -20.81
CA ALA A 81 11.00 17.05 -20.47
C ALA A 81 10.92 18.26 -19.52
N LEU A 82 9.76 18.94 -19.44
CA LEU A 82 9.51 20.01 -18.48
C LEU A 82 9.38 19.48 -17.04
N PHE A 83 8.85 18.26 -16.88
CA PHE A 83 8.59 17.67 -15.56
C PHE A 83 9.72 16.76 -15.06
N GLN A 84 10.54 16.21 -15.96
CA GLN A 84 11.61 15.29 -15.61
C GLN A 84 12.80 15.97 -14.90
N ILE A 85 13.39 15.26 -13.94
CA ILE A 85 14.64 15.61 -13.25
C ILE A 85 15.67 14.55 -13.62
N GLU A 86 16.81 14.95 -14.20
CA GLU A 86 17.84 14.01 -14.68
C GLU A 86 17.28 12.94 -15.64
N GLY A 87 16.27 13.30 -16.45
CA GLY A 87 15.57 12.37 -17.34
C GLY A 87 14.64 11.37 -16.63
N LYS A 88 14.32 11.60 -15.36
CA LYS A 88 13.42 10.76 -14.56
C LYS A 88 12.10 11.47 -14.24
N SER A 89 11.01 10.75 -14.35
CA SER A 89 9.65 11.20 -14.01
C SER A 89 9.24 10.84 -12.57
N ILE A 90 10.19 10.32 -11.79
CA ILE A 90 10.03 9.90 -10.41
C ILE A 90 11.18 10.41 -9.54
N GLN A 91 10.85 10.84 -8.33
CA GLN A 91 11.80 11.33 -7.35
C GLN A 91 11.53 10.73 -5.97
N LEU A 92 12.60 10.32 -5.29
CA LEU A 92 12.57 9.99 -3.87
C LEU A 92 12.95 11.21 -3.04
N ASN A 93 12.19 11.47 -1.99
CA ASN A 93 12.25 12.67 -1.15
C ASN A 93 12.18 12.27 0.35
N GLN A 94 12.39 13.24 1.24
CA GLN A 94 12.47 13.02 2.70
C GLN A 94 13.50 11.96 3.07
N GLU A 95 14.77 12.24 2.78
CA GLU A 95 15.86 11.34 3.14
C GLU A 95 16.03 11.25 4.66
N LYS A 96 16.21 10.03 5.16
CA LYS A 96 16.41 9.71 6.56
C LYS A 96 17.37 8.54 6.68
N SER A 97 18.57 8.78 7.21
CA SER A 97 19.55 7.73 7.54
C SER A 97 19.71 6.65 6.44
N GLY A 98 19.85 7.07 5.17
CA GLY A 98 20.10 6.17 4.04
C GLY A 98 18.85 5.54 3.39
N TYR A 99 17.64 6.04 3.69
CA TYR A 99 16.42 5.70 2.95
C TYR A 99 15.53 6.92 2.77
N PHE A 100 14.53 6.82 1.91
CA PHE A 100 13.56 7.88 1.66
C PHE A 100 12.18 7.52 2.23
N GLN A 101 11.46 8.52 2.74
CA GLN A 101 10.11 8.32 3.29
C GLN A 101 9.01 8.81 2.36
N CYS A 102 9.37 9.39 1.22
CA CYS A 102 8.42 9.89 0.24
C CYS A 102 8.88 9.59 -1.18
N VAL A 103 7.91 9.28 -2.05
CA VAL A 103 8.10 9.12 -3.48
C VAL A 103 7.03 9.93 -4.21
N MET A 104 7.44 10.68 -5.23
CA MET A 104 6.56 11.48 -6.08
C MET A 104 6.87 11.18 -7.54
N PHE A 105 5.85 11.10 -8.38
CA PHE A 105 6.00 10.72 -9.79
C PHE A 105 4.84 11.23 -10.64
N PHE A 106 5.11 11.40 -11.94
CA PHE A 106 4.10 11.74 -12.94
C PHE A 106 3.87 10.59 -13.91
N TYR A 107 2.64 10.46 -14.41
CA TYR A 107 2.34 9.72 -15.63
C TYR A 107 1.05 10.22 -16.27
N ASP A 108 0.98 10.13 -17.60
CA ASP A 108 -0.18 10.44 -18.42
C ASP A 108 -1.29 9.40 -18.14
N LEU A 109 -2.26 9.79 -17.32
CA LEU A 109 -3.37 8.95 -16.91
C LEU A 109 -4.46 8.93 -17.98
N ASN A 110 -4.69 10.07 -18.64
CA ASN A 110 -5.77 10.22 -19.61
C ASN A 110 -5.40 9.77 -21.04
N MET A 111 -4.11 9.46 -21.26
CA MET A 111 -3.51 8.97 -22.50
C MET A 111 -3.57 9.97 -23.66
N ASP A 112 -3.57 11.28 -23.37
CA ASP A 112 -3.61 12.33 -24.39
C ASP A 112 -2.21 12.79 -24.87
N GLY A 113 -1.15 12.23 -24.26
CA GLY A 113 0.25 12.45 -24.59
C GLY A 113 0.85 13.72 -23.97
N CYS A 114 0.07 14.48 -23.20
CA CYS A 114 0.58 15.52 -22.31
C CYS A 114 0.62 14.98 -20.87
N ILE A 115 1.53 15.52 -20.06
CA ILE A 115 1.42 15.48 -18.60
C ILE A 115 0.45 16.59 -18.20
N GLY A 116 -0.64 16.23 -17.52
CA GLY A 116 -1.87 17.01 -17.40
C GLY A 116 -2.79 16.84 -18.62
N SER A 117 -4.02 17.32 -18.52
CA SER A 117 -5.01 17.30 -19.60
C SER A 117 -4.77 18.37 -20.66
N GLN A 118 -4.73 17.94 -21.91
CA GLN A 118 -4.71 18.80 -23.09
C GLN A 118 -5.96 19.70 -23.16
N ARG A 119 -5.74 20.99 -23.36
CA ARG A 119 -6.82 21.97 -23.57
C ARG A 119 -7.18 22.04 -25.05
N ARG A 120 -8.41 21.67 -25.44
CA ARG A 120 -9.02 21.94 -26.77
C ARG A 120 -8.04 21.92 -27.97
N ASN A 121 -7.36 20.80 -28.22
CA ASN A 121 -6.40 20.63 -29.33
C ASN A 121 -5.16 21.54 -29.32
N GLN A 122 -4.82 22.17 -28.18
CA GLN A 122 -3.58 22.93 -28.01
C GLN A 122 -2.38 22.00 -27.85
N ALA A 123 -1.19 22.48 -28.23
CA ALA A 123 0.07 21.77 -27.98
C ALA A 123 0.32 21.62 -26.46
N CYS A 124 1.04 20.57 -26.04
CA CYS A 124 1.39 20.39 -24.63
C CYS A 124 2.37 21.48 -24.15
N ILE A 125 3.15 22.05 -25.07
CA ILE A 125 4.12 23.12 -24.82
C ILE A 125 3.77 24.33 -25.67
N GLU A 126 3.81 25.52 -25.06
CA GLU A 126 3.71 26.80 -25.75
C GLU A 126 4.76 27.76 -25.18
N ASN A 127 5.61 28.35 -26.02
CA ASN A 127 6.68 29.27 -25.59
C ASN A 127 7.57 28.71 -24.45
N GLU A 128 7.99 27.44 -24.59
CA GLU A 128 8.79 26.69 -23.61
C GLU A 128 8.11 26.48 -22.24
N ARG A 129 6.78 26.67 -22.18
CA ARG A 129 5.98 26.47 -20.97
C ARG A 129 4.99 25.35 -21.16
N ASN A 130 4.63 24.72 -20.05
CA ASN A 130 3.50 23.81 -20.04
C ASN A 130 2.21 24.56 -20.40
N SER A 131 1.42 23.99 -21.31
CA SER A 131 0.10 24.51 -21.70
C SER A 131 -1.05 23.55 -21.34
N SER A 132 -0.74 22.39 -20.76
CA SER A 132 -1.77 21.47 -20.22
C SER A 132 -2.41 22.03 -18.94
N SER A 133 -3.56 21.45 -18.57
CA SER A 133 -4.29 21.71 -17.31
C SER A 133 -4.33 20.48 -16.43
N ARG A 134 -4.90 20.57 -15.23
CA ARG A 134 -5.19 19.41 -14.37
C ARG A 134 -3.95 18.58 -14.04
N LEU A 135 -2.82 19.24 -13.78
CA LEU A 135 -1.61 18.57 -13.32
C LEU A 135 -1.83 17.82 -11.99
N ASP A 136 -2.84 18.22 -11.21
CA ASP A 136 -3.27 17.56 -9.98
C ASP A 136 -3.77 16.13 -10.18
N GLU A 137 -4.18 15.77 -11.38
CA GLU A 137 -4.68 14.42 -11.71
C GLU A 137 -3.58 13.47 -12.17
N GLU A 138 -2.40 13.99 -12.47
CA GLU A 138 -1.29 13.22 -13.03
C GLU A 138 -0.01 13.28 -12.20
N LEU A 139 -0.01 14.07 -11.11
CA LEU A 139 0.99 13.97 -10.04
C LEU A 139 0.52 13.01 -8.96
N PHE A 140 1.31 11.97 -8.74
CA PHE A 140 1.06 10.97 -7.72
C PHE A 140 2.20 10.96 -6.70
N GLY A 141 1.91 10.40 -5.53
CA GLY A 141 2.93 10.22 -4.53
C GLY A 141 2.46 9.43 -3.32
N TYR A 142 3.44 8.87 -2.62
CA TYR A 142 3.26 8.16 -1.36
C TYR A 142 4.26 8.69 -0.36
N ARG A 143 3.84 8.89 0.89
CA ARG A 143 4.76 9.24 1.98
C ARG A 143 4.42 8.53 3.28
N TYR A 144 5.39 8.50 4.18
CA TYR A 144 5.15 8.23 5.59
C TYR A 144 4.63 9.50 6.26
N GLY A 145 3.45 9.43 6.87
CA GLY A 145 2.88 10.57 7.59
C GLY A 145 1.82 10.11 8.58
N ASN A 146 1.77 10.74 9.76
CA ASN A 146 0.77 10.44 10.79
C ASN A 146 0.67 8.95 11.15
N ASN A 147 1.82 8.27 11.22
CA ASN A 147 1.93 6.82 11.42
C ASN A 147 1.09 5.98 10.42
N ASN A 148 0.95 6.46 9.20
CA ASN A 148 0.25 5.80 8.10
C ASN A 148 1.07 5.94 6.79
N ILE A 149 0.64 5.21 5.75
CA ILE A 149 1.02 5.52 4.38
C ILE A 149 0.01 6.56 3.92
N GLU A 150 0.50 7.71 3.46
CA GLU A 150 -0.36 8.72 2.90
C GLU A 150 -0.19 8.78 1.38
N MET A 151 -1.32 8.81 0.66
CA MET A 151 -1.38 9.01 -0.77
C MET A 151 -1.59 10.49 -1.07
N LEU A 152 -0.85 11.00 -2.05
CA LEU A 152 -0.99 12.37 -2.51
C LEU A 152 -2.33 12.54 -3.22
N PHE A 153 -3.05 13.60 -2.87
CA PHE A 153 -4.19 14.07 -3.63
C PHE A 153 -4.13 15.59 -3.59
N MET A 154 -3.76 16.20 -4.70
CA MET A 154 -3.55 17.64 -4.74
C MET A 154 -4.85 18.37 -5.06
N ASP A 155 -4.98 19.58 -4.52
CA ASP A 155 -6.04 20.50 -4.93
C ASP A 155 -5.60 21.23 -6.20
N LYS A 156 -6.53 21.48 -7.14
CA LYS A 156 -6.29 22.20 -8.41
C LYS A 156 -5.49 23.49 -8.22
N ASN A 157 -5.71 24.20 -7.12
CA ASN A 157 -5.04 25.47 -6.82
C ASN A 157 -3.61 25.32 -6.27
N SER A 158 -3.06 24.10 -6.20
CA SER A 158 -1.72 23.83 -5.67
C SER A 158 -0.63 23.77 -6.76
N PHE A 159 -1.01 23.89 -8.04
CA PHE A 159 -0.08 23.82 -9.17
C PHE A 159 0.03 25.14 -9.90
N VAL A 160 1.27 25.43 -10.32
CA VAL A 160 1.51 26.40 -11.37
C VAL A 160 1.39 25.63 -12.68
N GLU A 161 0.19 25.63 -13.28
CA GLU A 161 -0.06 24.87 -14.52
C GLU A 161 0.80 25.38 -15.67
N GLN A 162 0.90 26.70 -15.84
CA GLN A 162 1.74 27.32 -16.85
C GLN A 162 3.15 27.56 -16.30
N CYS A 163 3.95 26.49 -16.26
CA CYS A 163 5.29 26.49 -15.69
C CYS A 163 6.38 26.32 -16.76
N ARG A 164 7.55 26.91 -16.51
CA ARG A 164 8.80 26.53 -17.20
C ARG A 164 9.42 25.30 -16.53
N ALA A 165 10.41 24.69 -17.18
CA ALA A 165 11.02 23.44 -16.70
C ALA A 165 11.51 23.53 -15.23
N ASP A 166 12.11 24.64 -14.81
CA ASP A 166 12.59 24.83 -13.44
C ASP A 166 11.44 24.88 -12.42
N GLU A 167 10.29 25.42 -12.80
CA GLU A 167 9.08 25.49 -11.98
C GLU A 167 8.35 24.15 -11.97
N CYS A 168 8.14 23.52 -13.13
CA CYS A 168 7.46 22.24 -13.24
C CYS A 168 8.21 21.15 -12.45
N ARG A 169 9.54 21.14 -12.50
CA ARG A 169 10.39 20.20 -11.74
C ARG A 169 10.26 20.34 -10.22
N ARG A 170 9.87 21.52 -9.69
CA ARG A 170 9.65 21.69 -8.24
C ARG A 170 8.50 20.84 -7.71
N HIS A 171 7.57 20.43 -8.59
CA HIS A 171 6.50 19.53 -8.20
C HIS A 171 7.01 18.13 -7.82
N LEU A 172 8.06 17.62 -8.48
CA LEU A 172 8.75 16.39 -8.09
C LEU A 172 9.85 16.62 -7.04
N ASN A 173 10.61 17.72 -7.17
CA ASN A 173 11.69 18.08 -6.26
C ASN A 173 11.16 18.75 -4.98
N ASN A 174 10.38 18.00 -4.20
CA ASN A 174 9.84 18.43 -2.93
C ASN A 174 10.52 17.67 -1.78
N PRO A 175 11.68 18.14 -1.27
CA PRO A 175 12.51 17.39 -0.32
C PRO A 175 11.77 17.05 0.98
N ASN A 176 10.79 17.87 1.38
CA ASN A 176 10.00 17.68 2.59
C ASN A 176 8.61 17.09 2.33
N CYS A 177 8.25 16.79 1.08
CA CYS A 177 6.92 16.34 0.66
C CYS A 177 5.77 17.15 1.29
N THR A 178 5.91 18.47 1.30
CA THR A 178 5.00 19.43 1.96
C THR A 178 3.71 19.70 1.18
N ALA A 179 3.33 18.81 0.26
CA ALA A 179 2.08 18.96 -0.48
C ALA A 179 0.87 19.10 0.47
N LYS A 180 -0.12 19.90 0.06
CA LYS A 180 -1.16 20.41 0.96
C LYS A 180 -2.17 19.35 1.42
N ARG A 181 -2.35 18.27 0.66
CA ARG A 181 -3.36 17.24 0.95
C ARG A 181 -2.83 15.84 0.71
N TRP A 182 -2.98 15.04 1.75
CA TRP A 182 -2.49 13.68 1.86
C TRP A 182 -3.56 12.86 2.59
N TYR A 183 -3.84 11.66 2.09
CA TYR A 183 -4.92 10.80 2.62
C TYR A 183 -4.33 9.49 3.11
N LYS A 184 -4.73 9.09 4.32
CA LYS A 184 -4.34 7.79 4.90
C LYS A 184 -4.84 6.65 4.02
N LEU A 185 -3.93 5.75 3.67
CA LEU A 185 -4.23 4.57 2.86
C LEU A 185 -4.78 3.43 3.72
N LEU A 186 -4.23 3.24 4.92
CA LEU A 186 -4.63 2.16 5.82
C LEU A 186 -5.70 2.63 6.81
N PRO A 187 -6.67 1.76 7.18
CA PRO A 187 -7.62 2.03 8.26
C PRO A 187 -6.92 2.31 9.60
N GLU A 188 -7.58 3.03 10.51
CA GLU A 188 -7.05 3.43 11.83
C GLU A 188 -6.71 2.25 12.77
N SER A 189 -7.22 1.04 12.47
CA SER A 189 -6.83 -0.19 13.18
C SER A 189 -5.38 -0.60 12.93
N TYR A 190 -4.73 -0.02 11.92
CA TYR A 190 -3.36 -0.32 11.51
C TYR A 190 -2.47 0.90 11.67
N VAL A 191 -1.26 0.66 12.18
CA VAL A 191 -0.27 1.72 12.37
C VAL A 191 1.00 1.34 11.63
N VAL A 192 1.47 2.25 10.80
CA VAL A 192 2.71 2.10 10.04
C VAL A 192 3.86 2.50 10.95
N GLU A 193 4.75 1.56 11.19
CA GLU A 193 5.99 1.81 11.93
C GLU A 193 7.10 2.26 10.97
N THR A 194 7.09 1.74 9.75
CA THR A 194 8.14 2.00 8.78
C THR A 194 7.59 1.95 7.36
N LEU A 195 7.86 2.99 6.60
CA LEU A 195 7.77 3.02 5.14
C LEU A 195 9.09 3.57 4.61
N LYS A 196 9.78 2.77 3.80
CA LYS A 196 11.08 3.10 3.21
C LYS A 196 11.04 2.89 1.70
N PHE A 197 11.57 3.85 0.97
CA PHE A 197 11.86 3.78 -0.44
C PHE A 197 13.36 3.86 -0.65
N ASN A 198 13.93 2.94 -1.44
CA ASN A 198 15.33 2.97 -1.87
C ASN A 198 15.41 2.79 -3.37
N TRP A 199 16.37 3.45 -4.01
CA TRP A 199 16.74 3.17 -5.38
C TRP A 199 17.41 1.79 -5.48
N LEU A 200 17.17 1.10 -6.60
CA LEU A 200 17.81 -0.14 -6.98
C LEU A 200 18.45 -0.02 -8.36
N ALA A 201 19.50 -0.81 -8.60
CA ALA A 201 20.13 -1.01 -9.90
C ALA A 201 20.31 0.30 -10.68
N GLU A 202 21.06 1.26 -10.12
CA GLU A 202 21.33 2.57 -10.75
C GLU A 202 20.04 3.35 -11.08
N LYS A 203 19.12 3.45 -10.12
CA LYS A 203 17.81 4.13 -10.27
C LYS A 203 16.91 3.52 -11.37
N LYS A 204 17.04 2.21 -11.66
CA LYS A 204 16.15 1.45 -12.57
C LYS A 204 15.02 0.71 -11.85
N GLY A 205 15.04 0.72 -10.52
CA GLY A 205 13.95 0.17 -9.72
C GLY A 205 13.85 0.85 -8.36
N ILE A 206 12.76 0.56 -7.65
CA ILE A 206 12.50 1.03 -6.30
C ILE A 206 12.22 -0.18 -5.40
N GLN A 207 12.90 -0.23 -4.26
CA GLN A 207 12.55 -1.10 -3.16
C GLN A 207 11.61 -0.37 -2.21
N ILE A 208 10.46 -0.97 -1.91
CA ILE A 208 9.54 -0.49 -0.88
C ILE A 208 9.61 -1.44 0.29
N THR A 209 9.93 -0.96 1.49
CA THR A 209 9.85 -1.76 2.73
C THR A 209 8.79 -1.17 3.64
N LEU A 210 7.81 -1.99 4.02
CA LEU A 210 6.66 -1.59 4.81
C LEU A 210 6.52 -2.49 6.04
N LYS A 211 6.50 -1.88 7.23
CA LYS A 211 6.22 -2.54 8.51
C LYS A 211 5.01 -1.90 9.17
N VAL A 212 4.03 -2.73 9.52
CA VAL A 212 2.74 -2.31 10.07
C VAL A 212 2.39 -3.20 11.26
N TYR A 213 1.76 -2.63 12.27
CA TYR A 213 1.22 -3.38 13.42
C TYR A 213 -0.24 -3.00 13.70
N LEU A 214 -0.96 -3.85 14.43
CA LEU A 214 -2.32 -3.56 14.89
C LEU A 214 -2.31 -2.56 16.06
N ASN A 215 -3.13 -1.52 15.97
CA ASN A 215 -3.16 -0.45 16.98
C ASN A 215 -3.48 -0.99 18.39
N GLU A 216 -4.46 -1.88 18.49
CA GLU A 216 -4.89 -2.51 19.75
C GLU A 216 -3.90 -3.58 20.25
N GLN A 217 -3.10 -4.18 19.37
CA GLN A 217 -2.22 -5.32 19.66
C GLN A 217 -0.89 -5.18 18.94
N LYS A 218 0.00 -4.34 19.49
CA LYS A 218 1.28 -3.97 18.86
C LYS A 218 2.21 -5.16 18.61
N GLN A 219 2.05 -6.26 19.36
CA GLN A 219 2.79 -7.50 19.15
C GLN A 219 2.45 -8.19 17.83
N ILE A 220 1.25 -7.94 17.27
CA ILE A 220 0.88 -8.43 15.94
C ILE A 220 1.38 -7.40 14.93
N ALA A 221 2.59 -7.66 14.42
CA ALA A 221 3.26 -6.86 13.40
C ALA A 221 3.60 -7.72 12.19
N TYR A 222 3.66 -7.08 11.02
CA TYR A 222 4.08 -7.71 9.79
C TYR A 222 4.94 -6.76 8.97
N GLN A 223 5.98 -7.30 8.34
CA GLN A 223 6.85 -6.57 7.45
C GLN A 223 6.94 -7.30 6.12
N ALA A 224 6.85 -6.55 5.03
CA ALA A 224 7.09 -7.06 3.70
C ALA A 224 7.85 -6.03 2.85
N THR A 225 8.46 -6.54 1.79
CA THR A 225 9.21 -5.73 0.82
C THR A 225 8.68 -6.01 -0.58
N ALA A 226 8.55 -4.97 -1.39
CA ALA A 226 8.26 -5.06 -2.81
C ALA A 226 9.41 -4.46 -3.62
N LEU A 227 9.72 -5.09 -4.75
CA LEU A 227 10.71 -4.62 -5.72
C LEU A 227 9.96 -4.18 -6.98
N VAL A 228 10.13 -2.92 -7.37
CA VAL A 228 9.36 -2.31 -8.45
C VAL A 228 10.33 -1.91 -9.58
N PRO A 229 10.31 -2.59 -10.73
CA PRO A 229 11.08 -2.14 -11.89
C PRO A 229 10.44 -0.90 -12.51
N LEU A 230 11.26 0.07 -12.91
CA LEU A 230 10.82 1.28 -13.62
C LEU A 230 11.10 1.10 -15.10
N LEU A 231 10.04 0.87 -15.88
CA LEU A 231 10.14 0.47 -17.29
C LEU A 231 9.83 1.60 -18.27
N ASN A 232 9.06 2.61 -17.85
CA ASN A 232 8.61 3.71 -18.71
C ASN A 232 9.47 4.97 -18.56
N GLU A 233 10.54 4.90 -17.77
CA GLU A 233 11.51 5.99 -17.69
C GLU A 233 12.27 6.07 -19.00
N VAL A 234 12.01 7.12 -19.79
CA VAL A 234 12.72 7.38 -21.04
C VAL A 234 14.19 7.56 -20.70
N GLN A 235 15.02 6.57 -21.06
CA GLN A 235 16.45 6.84 -21.13
C GLN A 235 16.62 7.91 -22.18
N ASN A 236 17.29 9.01 -21.83
CA ASN A 236 17.94 9.86 -22.83
C ASN A 236 18.96 8.99 -23.57
N ALA A 237 18.48 8.14 -24.49
CA ALA A 237 19.28 7.75 -25.62
C ALA A 237 19.57 9.08 -26.30
N ALA A 238 20.81 9.54 -26.15
CA ALA A 238 21.36 10.52 -27.05
C ALA A 238 20.91 10.09 -28.45
N LEU A 239 20.03 10.89 -29.05
CA LEU A 239 19.75 10.79 -30.47
C LEU A 239 21.13 10.89 -31.14
N PRO A 240 21.57 9.88 -31.92
CA PRO A 240 22.75 10.03 -32.75
C PRO A 240 22.56 11.18 -33.75
#